data_AF-A0A143PSF7-F1
#
_entry.id   AF-A0A143PSF7-F1
#
_cell.length_a   1.000
_cell.length_b   1.000
_cell.length_c   1.000
_cell.angle_alpha   90.00
_cell.angle_beta   90.00
_cell.angle_gamma   90.00
#
_symmetry.space_group_name_H-M   'P 1'
#
loop_
_entity.id
_entity.type
_entity.pdbx_description
1 polymer ?
#
loop_
_entity_poly.entity_id
_entity_poly.type
_entity_poly.pdbx_seq_one_letter_code
_entity_poly.pdbx_strand_id
1 'polypeptide(L)'
;MSGANPVAQALVETWAIGARITRYLLDGIPAAALDAAPAGKGRTVRDLFAHLHDVRLMWLKAARPDLMEGLAKVGSGSTVDHAALATALDASAAALAVLVADSAAGDGRVKGFKPHVTAFVGYLLSHEAHHRGQVALAARLAGLPLDKKVSYGMWEWGVR
;
A
#
# COMPACT_ATOMS: atom_id res chain seq x y z
N MET A 1 -19.96 23.89 15.91
CA MET A 1 -18.85 22.94 15.67
C MET A 1 -19.47 21.57 15.49
N SER A 2 -19.77 21.14 14.26
CA SER A 2 -20.21 19.74 14.08
C SER A 2 -18.99 18.86 14.35
N GLY A 3 -19.07 17.99 15.35
CA GLY A 3 -18.02 17.03 15.66
C GLY A 3 -17.68 16.22 14.41
N ALA A 4 -16.40 15.94 14.21
CA ALA A 4 -15.96 15.11 13.10
C ALA A 4 -16.71 13.77 13.12
N ASN A 5 -17.19 13.32 11.95
CA ASN A 5 -17.89 12.05 11.83
C ASN A 5 -16.92 10.91 12.23
N PRO A 6 -17.16 10.21 13.36
CA PRO A 6 -16.23 9.22 13.86
C PRO A 6 -16.03 8.04 12.90
N VAL A 7 -17.04 7.72 12.08
CA VAL A 7 -16.95 6.66 11.06
C VAL A 7 -16.04 7.09 9.90
N ALA A 8 -16.11 8.36 9.49
CA ALA A 8 -15.24 8.89 8.45
C ALA A 8 -13.76 8.91 8.91
N GLN A 9 -13.52 9.30 10.17
CA GLN A 9 -12.18 9.25 10.76
C GLN A 9 -11.65 7.81 10.85
N ALA A 10 -12.47 6.88 11.35
CA ALA A 10 -12.11 5.47 11.42
C ALA A 10 -11.79 4.87 10.04
N LEU A 11 -12.44 5.35 8.97
CA LEU A 11 -12.15 4.90 7.61
C LEU A 11 -10.75 5.31 7.13
N VAL A 12 -10.35 6.55 7.40
CA VAL A 12 -8.99 7.05 7.11
C VAL A 12 -7.96 6.31 7.96
N GLU A 13 -8.25 6.11 9.25
CA GLU A 13 -7.37 5.36 10.15
C GLU A 13 -7.21 3.89 9.70
N THR A 14 -8.28 3.26 9.24
CA THR A 14 -8.24 1.89 8.71
C THR A 14 -7.32 1.80 7.49
N TRP A 15 -7.38 2.78 6.58
CA TRP A 15 -6.43 2.87 5.47
C TRP A 15 -4.99 3.05 5.96
N ALA A 16 -4.77 3.97 6.91
CA ALA A 16 -3.45 4.25 7.45
C ALA A 16 -2.83 3.00 8.12
N ILE A 17 -3.62 2.22 8.88
CA ILE A 17 -3.18 0.94 9.45
C ILE A 17 -2.70 -0.01 8.34
N GLY A 18 -3.50 -0.20 7.28
CA GLY A 18 -3.13 -1.05 6.15
C GLY A 18 -1.81 -0.62 5.49
N ALA A 19 -1.65 0.68 5.26
CA ALA A 19 -0.42 1.25 4.72
C ALA A 19 0.79 1.04 5.63
N ARG A 20 0.64 1.23 6.96
CA ARG A 20 1.70 0.96 7.94
C ARG A 20 2.10 -0.51 7.97
N ILE A 21 1.17 -1.45 7.82
CA ILE A 21 1.52 -2.88 7.72
C ILE A 21 2.31 -3.18 6.44
N THR A 22 1.94 -2.59 5.30
CA THR A 22 2.73 -2.70 4.06
C THR A 22 4.14 -2.13 4.24
N ARG A 23 4.27 -1.01 4.96
CA ARG A 23 5.54 -0.35 5.29
C ARG A 23 6.40 -1.22 6.21
N TYR A 24 5.82 -1.72 7.31
CA TYR A 24 6.41 -2.68 8.23
C TYR A 24 6.92 -3.94 7.54
N LEU A 25 6.15 -4.48 6.58
CA LEU A 25 6.59 -5.64 5.81
C LEU A 25 7.87 -5.31 5.04
N LEU A 26 7.90 -4.23 4.25
CA LEU A 26 9.10 -3.86 3.50
C LEU A 26 10.28 -3.59 4.43
N ASP A 27 10.09 -2.92 5.57
CA ASP A 27 11.16 -2.72 6.57
C ASP A 27 11.74 -4.03 7.11
N GLY A 28 10.91 -5.08 7.17
CA GLY A 28 11.32 -6.43 7.52
C GLY A 28 11.92 -7.25 6.38
N ILE A 29 11.92 -6.77 5.13
CA ILE A 29 12.55 -7.44 3.99
C ILE A 29 14.06 -7.16 3.99
N PRO A 30 14.92 -8.20 4.02
CA PRO A 30 16.34 -8.02 3.81
C PRO A 30 16.62 -7.42 2.43
N ALA A 31 17.58 -6.50 2.31
CA ALA A 31 17.91 -5.86 1.02
C ALA A 31 18.18 -6.88 -0.11
N ALA A 32 18.85 -7.99 0.20
CA ALA A 32 19.14 -9.08 -0.73
C ALA A 32 17.87 -9.81 -1.26
N ALA A 33 16.74 -9.70 -0.56
CA ALA A 33 15.48 -10.31 -0.95
C ALA A 33 14.62 -9.39 -1.84
N LEU A 34 15.01 -8.13 -2.08
CA LEU A 34 14.25 -7.24 -2.96
C LEU A 34 14.18 -7.76 -4.41
N ASP A 35 15.27 -8.35 -4.89
CA ASP A 35 15.32 -8.92 -6.25
C ASP A 35 14.87 -10.39 -6.30
N ALA A 36 14.36 -10.93 -5.19
CA ALA A 36 13.82 -12.28 -5.14
C ALA A 36 12.52 -12.37 -5.95
N ALA A 37 12.41 -13.38 -6.81
CA ALA A 37 11.21 -13.70 -7.57
C ALA A 37 10.76 -15.16 -7.28
N PRO A 38 9.44 -15.46 -7.35
CA PRO A 38 8.94 -16.82 -7.17
C PRO A 38 9.61 -17.81 -8.13
N ALA A 39 10.39 -18.74 -7.59
CA ALA A 39 11.16 -19.71 -8.39
C ALA A 39 11.98 -19.08 -9.54
N GLY A 40 12.49 -17.85 -9.32
CA GLY A 40 13.30 -17.12 -10.29
C GLY A 40 12.53 -16.56 -11.50
N LYS A 41 11.19 -16.53 -11.47
CA LYS A 41 10.34 -16.02 -12.57
C LYS A 41 9.29 -15.04 -12.04
N GLY A 42 8.85 -14.13 -12.90
CA GLY A 42 7.77 -13.18 -12.58
C GLY A 42 8.25 -11.94 -11.82
N ARG A 43 7.31 -11.25 -11.16
CA ARG A 43 7.60 -10.03 -10.39
C ARG A 43 8.49 -10.33 -9.19
N THR A 44 9.54 -9.54 -9.04
CA THR A 44 10.38 -9.53 -7.84
C THR A 44 9.61 -8.97 -6.63
N VAL A 45 10.15 -9.13 -5.42
CA VAL A 45 9.64 -8.45 -4.22
C VAL A 45 9.62 -6.93 -4.43
N ARG A 46 10.65 -6.35 -5.05
CA ARG A 46 10.73 -4.94 -5.43
C ARG A 46 9.61 -4.55 -6.38
N ASP A 47 9.38 -5.34 -7.43
CA ASP A 47 8.29 -5.11 -8.39
C ASP A 47 6.91 -5.15 -7.71
N LEU A 48 6.72 -6.00 -6.71
CA LEU A 48 5.47 -6.10 -5.98
C LEU A 48 5.22 -4.82 -5.16
N PHE A 49 6.22 -4.27 -4.46
CA PHE A 49 6.08 -2.99 -3.76
C PHE A 49 5.90 -1.81 -4.72
N ALA A 50 6.67 -1.78 -5.81
CA ALA A 50 6.49 -0.80 -6.88
C ALA A 50 5.06 -0.86 -7.44
N HIS A 51 4.53 -2.06 -7.64
CA HIS A 51 3.17 -2.26 -8.12
C HIS A 51 2.12 -1.70 -7.16
N LEU A 52 2.29 -1.90 -5.85
CA LEU A 52 1.41 -1.31 -4.84
C LEU A 52 1.37 0.21 -4.98
N HIS A 53 2.54 0.86 -4.98
CA HIS A 53 2.66 2.31 -5.18
C HIS A 53 2.01 2.76 -6.50
N ASP A 54 2.31 2.10 -7.62
CA ASP A 54 1.83 2.48 -8.94
C ASP A 54 0.30 2.33 -9.09
N VAL A 55 -0.32 1.35 -8.42
CA VAL A 55 -1.78 1.20 -8.37
C VAL A 55 -2.42 2.33 -7.56
N ARG A 56 -1.79 2.79 -6.47
CA ARG A 56 -2.27 3.97 -5.74
C ARG A 56 -2.25 5.21 -6.64
N LEU A 57 -1.16 5.42 -7.39
CA LEU A 57 -1.07 6.52 -8.35
C LEU A 57 -2.09 6.41 -9.49
N MET A 58 -2.40 5.19 -9.95
CA MET A 58 -3.46 4.96 -10.94
C MET A 58 -4.82 5.46 -10.44
N TRP A 59 -5.17 5.18 -9.18
CA TRP A 59 -6.40 5.68 -8.56
C TRP A 59 -6.38 7.17 -8.33
N LEU A 60 -5.26 7.74 -7.83
CA LEU A 60 -5.11 9.19 -7.66
C LEU A 60 -5.29 9.92 -9.01
N LYS A 61 -4.70 9.41 -10.09
CA LYS A 61 -4.84 10.00 -11.42
C LYS A 61 -6.30 10.11 -11.86
N ALA A 62 -7.09 9.07 -11.59
CA ALA A 62 -8.49 9.02 -11.97
C ALA A 62 -9.38 9.90 -11.06
N ALA A 63 -9.10 9.89 -9.76
CA ALA A 63 -9.98 10.45 -8.75
C ALA A 63 -9.63 11.88 -8.31
N ARG A 64 -8.33 12.15 -8.10
CA ARG A 64 -7.75 13.36 -7.50
C ARG A 64 -6.35 13.63 -8.06
N PRO A 65 -6.25 13.99 -9.36
CA PRO A 65 -4.96 14.15 -10.04
C PRO A 65 -4.09 15.27 -9.45
N ASP A 66 -4.68 16.25 -8.76
CA ASP A 66 -3.98 17.27 -7.99
C ASP A 66 -3.08 16.67 -6.90
N LEU A 67 -3.50 15.57 -6.26
CA LEU A 67 -2.71 14.89 -5.23
C LEU A 67 -1.53 14.08 -5.78
N MET A 68 -1.32 14.07 -7.10
CA MET A 68 -0.17 13.42 -7.73
C MET A 68 1.05 14.35 -7.85
N GLU A 69 0.93 15.62 -7.50
CA GLU A 69 2.05 16.54 -7.56
C GLU A 69 3.25 16.00 -6.74
N GLY A 70 4.42 15.90 -7.38
CA GLY A 70 5.62 15.33 -6.77
C GLY A 70 5.66 13.79 -6.68
N LEU A 71 4.62 13.08 -7.11
CA LEU A 71 4.58 11.62 -7.15
C LEU A 71 4.89 11.09 -8.55
N ALA A 72 5.81 10.13 -8.65
CA ALA A 72 6.16 9.47 -9.89
C ALA A 72 6.08 7.95 -9.72
N LYS A 73 5.64 7.26 -10.78
CA LYS A 73 5.63 5.79 -10.78
C LYS A 73 7.04 5.25 -10.59
N VAL A 74 7.15 4.14 -9.88
CA VAL A 74 8.39 3.38 -9.75
C VAL A 74 8.56 2.44 -10.94
N GLY A 75 7.48 1.80 -11.39
CA GLY A 75 7.50 0.88 -12.53
C GLY A 75 8.10 -0.50 -12.22
N SER A 76 7.77 -1.47 -13.07
CA SER A 76 8.36 -2.82 -13.01
C SER A 76 9.75 -2.84 -13.67
N GLY A 77 10.66 -3.68 -13.16
CA GLY A 77 12.06 -3.73 -13.58
C GLY A 77 12.91 -2.58 -13.04
N SER A 78 12.35 -1.78 -12.13
CA SER A 78 13.05 -0.69 -11.45
C SER A 78 14.20 -1.22 -10.59
N THR A 79 15.24 -0.41 -10.41
CA THR A 79 16.38 -0.68 -9.53
C THR A 79 16.43 0.24 -8.32
N VAL A 80 15.33 0.98 -8.04
CA VAL A 80 15.26 1.88 -6.88
C VAL A 80 15.50 1.10 -5.59
N ASP A 81 16.24 1.67 -4.66
CA ASP A 81 16.58 1.00 -3.42
C ASP A 81 15.39 0.91 -2.44
N HIS A 82 15.66 0.31 -1.29
CA HIS A 82 14.67 0.14 -0.22
C HIS A 82 14.11 1.47 0.29
N ALA A 83 14.96 2.48 0.47
CA ALA A 83 14.58 3.79 0.99
C ALA A 83 13.70 4.55 -0.01
N ALA A 84 14.00 4.45 -1.30
CA ALA A 84 13.18 5.02 -2.36
C ALA A 84 11.79 4.35 -2.44
N LEU A 85 11.71 3.03 -2.29
CA LEU A 85 10.42 2.34 -2.18
C LEU A 85 9.63 2.78 -0.94
N ALA A 86 10.29 2.88 0.21
CA ALA A 86 9.65 3.35 1.45
C ALA A 86 9.06 4.75 1.27
N THR A 87 9.87 5.68 0.75
CA THR A 87 9.46 7.06 0.46
C THR A 87 8.26 7.11 -0.49
N ALA A 88 8.28 6.33 -1.58
CA ALA A 88 7.19 6.27 -2.54
C ALA A 88 5.90 5.70 -1.91
N LEU A 89 6.01 4.65 -1.11
CA LEU A 89 4.88 4.05 -0.41
C LEU A 89 4.28 5.02 0.62
N ASP A 90 5.10 5.71 1.40
CA ASP A 90 4.61 6.67 2.41
C ASP A 90 3.91 7.86 1.74
N ALA A 91 4.52 8.43 0.71
CA ALA A 91 3.95 9.57 0.00
C ALA A 91 2.62 9.24 -0.69
N SER A 92 2.55 8.09 -1.38
CA SER A 92 1.29 7.63 -1.99
C SER A 92 0.22 7.22 -0.97
N ALA A 93 0.62 6.72 0.21
CA ALA A 93 -0.31 6.40 1.29
C ALA A 93 -0.94 7.67 1.88
N ALA A 94 -0.15 8.71 2.10
CA ALA A 94 -0.63 10.01 2.56
C ALA A 94 -1.60 10.65 1.55
N ALA A 95 -1.27 10.63 0.27
CA ALA A 95 -2.15 11.14 -0.78
C ALA A 95 -3.50 10.38 -0.83
N LEU A 96 -3.49 9.06 -0.71
CA LEU A 96 -4.75 8.30 -0.62
C LEU A 96 -5.54 8.58 0.66
N ALA A 97 -4.87 8.85 1.78
CA ALA A 97 -5.56 9.24 3.02
C ALA A 97 -6.36 10.54 2.83
N VAL A 98 -5.79 11.52 2.12
CA VAL A 98 -6.49 12.77 1.76
C VAL A 98 -7.68 12.49 0.84
N LEU A 99 -7.51 11.67 -0.20
CA LEU A 99 -8.63 11.26 -1.08
C LEU A 99 -9.76 10.59 -0.26
N VAL A 100 -9.42 9.65 0.63
CA VAL A 100 -10.41 8.96 1.46
C VAL A 100 -11.13 9.93 2.40
N ALA A 101 -10.40 10.84 3.04
CA ALA A 101 -10.97 11.85 3.93
C ALA A 101 -11.95 12.76 3.19
N ASP A 102 -11.55 13.30 2.05
CA ASP A 102 -12.38 14.21 1.26
C ASP A 102 -13.62 13.51 0.70
N SER A 103 -13.47 12.28 0.20
CA SER A 103 -14.60 11.47 -0.25
C SER A 103 -15.57 11.12 0.88
N ALA A 104 -15.06 10.84 2.10
CA ALA A 104 -15.89 10.53 3.25
C ALA A 104 -16.60 11.78 3.83
N ALA A 105 -16.01 12.96 3.70
CA ALA A 105 -16.61 14.24 4.09
C ALA A 105 -17.61 14.79 3.04
N GLY A 106 -17.44 14.38 1.78
CA GLY A 106 -18.30 14.76 0.66
C GLY A 106 -19.50 13.83 0.44
N ASP A 107 -19.70 13.41 -0.82
CA ASP A 107 -20.84 12.59 -1.24
C ASP A 107 -20.65 11.07 -1.01
N GLY A 108 -19.56 10.67 -0.35
CA GLY A 108 -19.22 9.28 -0.10
C GLY A 108 -18.67 8.54 -1.33
N ARG A 109 -18.33 9.22 -2.43
CA ARG A 109 -17.90 8.60 -3.68
C ARG A 109 -16.43 8.89 -4.00
N VAL A 110 -15.79 7.94 -4.68
CA VAL A 110 -14.46 8.10 -5.27
C VAL A 110 -14.64 8.04 -6.79
N LYS A 111 -14.24 9.09 -7.51
CA LYS A 111 -14.39 9.15 -8.96
C LYS A 111 -13.65 7.99 -9.63
N GLY A 112 -14.32 7.31 -10.56
CA GLY A 112 -13.79 6.12 -11.24
C GLY A 112 -13.92 4.80 -10.46
N PHE A 113 -14.37 4.84 -9.20
CA PHE A 113 -14.62 3.64 -8.40
C PHE A 113 -16.10 3.54 -8.00
N LYS A 114 -16.61 2.31 -7.89
CA LYS A 114 -17.98 2.02 -7.44
C LYS A 114 -17.95 0.89 -6.40
N PRO A 115 -18.88 0.86 -5.42
CA PRO A 115 -20.00 1.79 -5.25
C PRO A 115 -19.71 3.10 -4.50
N HIS A 116 -18.84 3.08 -3.48
CA HIS A 116 -18.61 4.19 -2.54
C HIS A 116 -17.23 4.08 -1.86
N VAL A 117 -16.83 5.11 -1.11
CA VAL A 117 -15.51 5.23 -0.47
C VAL A 117 -15.18 4.09 0.50
N THR A 118 -16.16 3.59 1.26
CA THR A 118 -15.94 2.44 2.16
C THR A 118 -15.53 1.18 1.40
N ALA A 119 -16.14 0.93 0.23
CA ALA A 119 -15.77 -0.20 -0.62
C ALA A 119 -14.41 0.03 -1.29
N PHE A 120 -14.05 1.30 -1.57
CA PHE A 120 -12.73 1.65 -2.09
C PHE A 120 -11.62 1.32 -1.09
N VAL A 121 -11.78 1.68 0.19
CA VAL A 121 -10.82 1.29 1.24
C VAL A 121 -10.77 -0.23 1.39
N GLY A 122 -11.92 -0.92 1.39
CA GLY A 122 -11.96 -2.38 1.40
C GLY A 122 -11.20 -3.02 0.23
N TYR A 123 -11.34 -2.47 -0.98
CA TYR A 123 -10.59 -2.88 -2.16
C TYR A 123 -9.09 -2.68 -1.97
N LEU A 124 -8.65 -1.49 -1.50
CA LEU A 124 -7.24 -1.20 -1.29
C LEU A 124 -6.61 -2.18 -0.28
N LEU A 125 -7.26 -2.42 0.84
CA LEU A 125 -6.78 -3.36 1.87
C LEU A 125 -6.68 -4.79 1.33
N SER A 126 -7.68 -5.23 0.56
CA SER A 126 -7.71 -6.57 -0.04
C SER A 126 -6.60 -6.74 -1.07
N HIS A 127 -6.41 -5.74 -1.94
CA HIS A 127 -5.35 -5.71 -2.94
C HIS A 127 -3.96 -5.75 -2.29
N GLU A 128 -3.74 -4.91 -1.27
CA GLU A 128 -2.45 -4.89 -0.57
C GLU A 128 -2.22 -6.16 0.26
N ALA A 129 -3.26 -6.76 0.86
CA ALA A 129 -3.13 -8.05 1.53
C ALA A 129 -2.71 -9.16 0.56
N HIS A 130 -3.33 -9.20 -0.63
CA HIS A 130 -2.98 -10.15 -1.68
C HIS A 130 -1.49 -10.07 -2.06
N HIS A 131 -0.99 -8.85 -2.31
CA HIS A 131 0.41 -8.68 -2.71
C HIS A 131 1.41 -8.81 -1.54
N ARG A 132 1.03 -8.49 -0.30
CA ARG A 132 1.85 -8.84 0.90
C ARG A 132 2.05 -10.35 1.00
N GLY A 133 1.01 -11.14 0.72
CA GLY A 133 1.12 -12.60 0.62
C GLY A 133 2.07 -13.06 -0.49
N GLN A 134 2.00 -12.42 -1.67
CA GLN A 134 2.93 -12.70 -2.77
C GLN A 134 4.37 -12.34 -2.44
N VAL A 135 4.61 -11.22 -1.74
CA VAL A 135 5.95 -10.83 -1.25
C VAL A 135 6.50 -11.91 -0.32
N ALA A 136 5.73 -12.34 0.68
CA ALA A 136 6.14 -13.38 1.62
C ALA A 136 6.45 -14.69 0.90
N LEU A 137 5.62 -15.07 -0.08
CA LEU A 137 5.81 -16.29 -0.86
C LEU A 137 7.04 -16.21 -1.78
N ALA A 138 7.24 -15.09 -2.48
CA ALA A 138 8.38 -14.86 -3.35
C ALA A 138 9.69 -14.99 -2.58
N ALA A 139 9.79 -14.29 -1.44
CA ALA A 139 10.96 -14.34 -0.57
C ALA A 139 11.24 -15.77 -0.08
N ARG A 140 10.19 -16.49 0.38
CA ARG A 140 10.30 -17.89 0.81
C ARG A 140 10.79 -18.82 -0.30
N LEU A 141 10.22 -18.72 -1.50
CA LEU A 141 10.59 -19.58 -2.64
C LEU A 141 12.00 -19.29 -3.18
N ALA A 142 12.53 -18.09 -2.92
CA ALA A 142 13.91 -17.73 -3.22
C ALA A 142 14.90 -18.15 -2.10
N GLY A 143 14.45 -18.88 -1.07
CA GLY A 143 15.31 -19.30 0.05
C GLY A 143 15.59 -18.20 1.07
N LEU A 144 14.89 -17.07 1.00
CA LEU A 144 15.01 -15.92 1.89
C LEU A 144 13.68 -15.68 2.63
N PRO A 145 13.20 -16.63 3.45
CA PRO A 145 11.91 -16.49 4.12
C PRO A 145 11.90 -15.28 5.06
N LEU A 146 10.71 -14.68 5.23
CA LEU A 146 10.50 -13.64 6.22
C LEU A 146 10.84 -14.12 7.63
N ASP A 147 11.40 -13.23 8.44
CA ASP A 147 11.51 -13.47 9.87
C ASP A 147 10.12 -13.71 10.49
N LYS A 148 10.04 -14.57 11.51
CA LYS A 148 8.77 -14.90 12.17
C LYS A 148 8.12 -13.66 12.80
N LYS A 149 8.90 -12.76 13.40
CA LYS A 149 8.41 -11.50 13.98
C LYS A 149 7.82 -10.58 12.92
N VAL A 150 8.42 -10.53 11.73
CA VAL A 150 7.86 -9.79 10.59
C VAL A 150 6.55 -10.46 10.14
N SER A 151 6.56 -11.79 9.98
CA SER A 151 5.40 -12.56 9.54
C SER A 151 4.18 -12.40 10.47
N TYR A 152 4.37 -12.53 11.78
CA TYR A 152 3.30 -12.36 12.77
C TYR A 152 2.93 -10.89 12.98
N GLY A 153 3.92 -9.98 12.94
CA GLY A 153 3.70 -8.55 13.14
C GLY A 153 2.76 -7.92 12.12
N MET A 154 2.59 -8.49 10.92
CA MET A 154 1.60 -8.02 9.95
C MET A 154 0.15 -8.11 10.44
N TRP A 155 -0.12 -8.89 11.48
CA TRP A 155 -1.45 -9.07 12.07
C TRP A 155 -1.67 -8.22 13.33
N GLU A 156 -0.64 -7.51 13.80
CA GLU A 156 -0.65 -6.73 15.04
C GLU A 156 -1.15 -5.29 14.81
N TRP A 157 -2.33 -5.13 14.21
CA TRP A 157 -2.85 -3.84 13.69
C TRP A 157 -3.00 -2.74 14.75
N GLY A 158 -3.20 -3.10 16.02
CA GLY A 158 -3.33 -2.13 17.12
C GLY A 158 -2.02 -1.53 17.62
N VAL A 159 -0.87 -2.08 17.19
CA VAL A 159 0.47 -1.68 17.69
C VAL A 159 1.49 -1.49 16.55
N ARG A 160 1.01 -1.43 15.31
CA ARG A 160 1.80 -1.21 14.10
C ARG A 160 1.25 -0.05 13.30
#